data_AF-A0AAP1HA69-F1
#
_entry.id   AF-A0AAP1HA69-F1
#
_cell.length_a   1.000
_cell.length_b   1.000
_cell.length_c   1.000
_cell.angle_alpha   90.00
_cell.angle_beta   90.00
_cell.angle_gamma   90.00
#
_symmetry.space_group_name_H-M   'P 1'
#
loop_
_entity.id
_entity.type
_entity.pdbx_description
1 polymer ?
#
loop_
_entity_poly.entity_id
_entity_poly.type
_entity_poly.pdbx_seq_one_letter_code
_entity_poly.pdbx_strand_id
1 'polypeptide(L)' 'MLNEGHIKASIHFIEAGIHPETSENTGLTKWEDACGNYSEYTGFGAHKDMLEGTYAEKNADIILDILEKITSNKAIPHKQ' A
#
# COMPACT_ATOMS: atom_id res chain seq x y z
N MET A 1 27.65 9.32 -0.57
CA MET A 1 26.49 8.85 -1.35
C MET A 1 25.24 9.38 -0.67
N LEU A 2 24.42 10.17 -1.37
CA LEU A 2 23.04 10.42 -0.93
C LEU A 2 22.30 9.07 -0.98
N ASN A 3 21.42 8.77 -0.01
CA ASN A 3 20.62 7.54 0.05
C ASN A 3 20.23 7.04 -1.36
N GLU A 4 20.43 5.76 -1.64
CA GLU A 4 20.12 5.10 -2.93
C GLU A 4 18.60 5.01 -3.22
N GLY A 5 17.80 5.97 -2.73
CA GLY A 5 16.33 5.94 -2.78
C GLY A 5 15.69 5.04 -1.73
N HIS A 6 16.48 4.33 -0.91
CA HIS A 6 15.96 3.40 0.10
C HIS A 6 15.45 4.12 1.35
N ILE A 7 14.22 3.81 1.76
CA ILE A 7 13.59 4.37 2.96
C ILE A 7 13.47 3.34 4.08
N LYS A 8 13.54 3.82 5.33
CA LYS A 8 13.36 2.99 6.54
C LYS A 8 11.91 2.69 6.87
N ALA A 9 10.97 3.47 6.31
CA ALA A 9 9.55 3.24 6.54
C ALA A 9 9.10 1.95 5.83
N SER A 10 8.12 1.27 6.40
CA SER A 10 7.41 0.21 5.69
C SER A 10 6.60 0.82 4.53
N ILE A 11 6.62 0.17 3.38
CA ILE A 11 5.78 0.55 2.23
C ILE A 11 4.61 -0.43 2.14
N HIS A 12 3.40 0.12 2.11
CA HIS A 12 2.17 -0.62 1.84
C HIS A 12 1.64 -0.13 0.49
N PHE A 13 1.86 -0.91 -0.57
CA PHE A 13 1.45 -0.58 -1.93
C PHE A 13 0.07 -1.16 -2.22
N ILE A 14 -0.90 -0.30 -2.53
CA ILE A 14 -2.26 -0.70 -2.89
C ILE A 14 -2.42 -0.47 -4.40
N GLU A 15 -2.44 -1.54 -5.19
CA GLU A 15 -2.63 -1.46 -6.64
C GLU A 15 -4.11 -1.32 -7.02
N ALA A 16 -4.39 -0.86 -8.24
CA ALA A 16 -5.76 -0.75 -8.74
C ALA A 16 -6.42 -2.14 -8.87
N GLY A 17 -7.71 -2.23 -8.57
CA GLY A 17 -8.45 -3.49 -8.75
C GLY A 17 -8.85 -3.75 -10.20
N ILE A 18 -8.88 -2.71 -11.03
CA ILE A 18 -9.22 -2.79 -12.46
C ILE A 18 -8.05 -2.23 -13.27
N HIS A 19 -7.46 -3.10 -14.09
CA HIS A 19 -6.41 -2.78 -15.03
C HIS A 19 -7.00 -2.80 -16.45
N PRO A 20 -7.25 -1.65 -17.09
CA PRO A 20 -7.71 -1.64 -18.47
C PRO A 20 -6.63 -2.25 -19.37
N GLU A 21 -7.03 -3.10 -20.32
CA GLU A 21 -6.15 -3.94 -21.15
C GLU A 21 -5.10 -3.17 -21.98
N THR A 22 -5.17 -1.84 -22.04
CA THR A 22 -4.14 -0.98 -22.66
C THR A 22 -2.89 -0.78 -21.79
N SER A 23 -2.86 -1.27 -20.55
CA SER A 23 -1.72 -1.12 -19.64
C SER A 23 -0.76 -2.32 -19.62
N GLU A 24 -0.68 -3.10 -20.70
CA GLU A 24 0.15 -4.31 -20.75
C GLU A 24 1.66 -4.09 -20.63
N ASN A 25 2.19 -2.85 -20.55
CA ASN A 25 3.64 -2.69 -20.66
C ASN A 25 4.28 -1.48 -19.98
N THR A 26 3.85 -1.15 -18.78
CA THR A 26 4.79 -0.51 -17.84
C THR A 26 4.89 -1.45 -16.67
N GLY A 27 5.95 -2.26 -16.62
CA GLY A 27 6.28 -3.01 -15.42
C GLY A 27 6.22 -2.03 -14.25
N LEU A 28 5.14 -2.12 -13.46
CA LEU A 28 4.96 -1.23 -12.34
C LEU A 28 6.18 -1.47 -11.46
N THR A 29 7.03 -0.47 -11.31
CA THR A 29 8.05 -0.50 -10.27
C THR A 29 7.29 -0.38 -8.95
N LYS A 30 6.85 -1.52 -8.42
CA LYS A 30 5.94 -1.63 -7.26
C LYS A 30 6.60 -1.25 -5.94
N TRP A 31 7.73 -0.53 -5.97
CA TRP A 31 8.46 -0.01 -4.81
C TRP A 31 9.10 -1.07 -3.90
N GLU A 32 9.15 -2.33 -4.32
CA GLU A 32 9.76 -3.43 -3.54
C GLU A 32 11.22 -3.12 -3.17
N ASP A 33 12.02 -2.69 -4.14
CA ASP A 33 13.43 -2.33 -3.91
C ASP A 33 13.63 -1.02 -3.14
N ALA A 34 12.56 -0.26 -2.84
CA ALA A 34 12.66 1.04 -2.19
C ALA A 34 12.64 0.96 -0.65
N CYS A 35 12.34 -0.20 -0.05
CA CYS A 35 12.28 -0.33 1.42
C CYS A 35 12.69 -1.73 1.92
N GLY A 36 12.91 -1.87 3.23
CA GLY A 36 13.20 -3.16 3.86
C GLY A 36 11.96 -3.93 4.32
N ASN A 37 10.79 -3.30 4.31
CA ASN A 37 9.53 -3.90 4.74
C ASN A 37 8.42 -3.49 3.78
N TYR A 38 8.10 -4.39 2.86
CA TYR A 38 7.18 -4.18 1.76
C TYR A 38 5.95 -5.06 1.93
N SER A 39 4.77 -4.52 1.63
CA SER A 39 3.52 -5.28 1.57
C SER A 39 2.66 -4.78 0.43
N GLU A 40 2.02 -5.71 -0.27
CA GLU A 40 1.19 -5.43 -1.44
C GLU A 40 -0.27 -5.82 -1.18
N TYR A 41 -1.19 -5.02 -1.72
CA TYR A 41 -2.62 -5.20 -1.61
C TYR A 41 -3.27 -4.88 -2.96
N THR A 42 -4.26 -5.65 -3.38
CA THR A 42 -5.11 -5.30 -4.51
C THR A 42 -6.30 -4.50 -4.01
N GLY A 43 -6.40 -3.24 -4.43
CA GLY A 43 -7.51 -2.35 -4.12
C GLY A 43 -8.71 -2.55 -5.04
N PHE A 44 -9.58 -1.55 -5.09
CA PHE A 44 -10.80 -1.54 -5.89
C PHE A 44 -10.85 -0.37 -6.87
N GLY A 45 -11.46 -0.60 -8.04
CA GLY A 45 -11.62 0.41 -9.08
C GLY A 45 -10.39 0.55 -9.98
N ALA A 46 -10.54 1.30 -11.07
CA ALA A 46 -9.41 1.72 -11.89
C ALA A 46 -8.61 2.83 -11.16
N HIS A 47 -7.36 3.05 -11.55
CA HIS A 47 -6.46 4.03 -10.89
C HIS A 47 -7.14 5.37 -10.58
N LYS A 48 -7.82 5.96 -11.57
CA LYS A 48 -8.49 7.26 -11.45
C LYS A 48 -9.66 7.28 -10.45
N ASP A 49 -10.22 6.12 -10.13
CA ASP A 49 -11.45 6.01 -9.34
C ASP A 49 -11.20 5.45 -7.93
N MET A 50 -9.98 4.98 -7.61
CA MET A 50 -9.70 4.27 -6.36
C MET A 50 -10.10 5.05 -5.10
N LEU A 51 -9.96 6.36 -5.11
CA LEU A 51 -10.24 7.23 -3.96
C LEU A 51 -11.53 8.05 -4.12
N GLU A 52 -12.37 7.70 -5.08
CA GLU A 52 -13.60 8.42 -5.40
C GLU A 52 -14.81 7.48 -5.47
N GLY A 53 -16.00 8.08 -5.37
CA GLY A 53 -17.28 7.38 -5.55
C GLY A 53 -17.41 6.12 -4.69
N THR A 54 -17.84 5.03 -5.32
CA THR A 54 -18.13 3.75 -4.65
C THR A 54 -16.88 2.94 -4.26
N TYR A 55 -15.69 3.35 -4.71
CA TYR A 55 -14.44 2.67 -4.38
C TYR A 55 -13.69 3.30 -3.22
N ALA A 56 -13.96 4.58 -2.90
CA ALA A 56 -13.34 5.28 -1.79
C ALA A 56 -13.51 4.54 -0.45
N GLU A 57 -14.74 4.12 -0.12
CA GLU A 57 -15.05 3.38 1.10
C GLU A 57 -14.26 2.06 1.16
N LYS A 58 -14.30 1.27 0.08
CA LYS A 58 -13.63 -0.03 0.03
C LYS A 58 -12.12 0.05 0.15
N ASN A 59 -11.50 1.07 -0.47
CA ASN A 59 -10.06 1.28 -0.35
C ASN A 59 -9.69 1.91 0.99
N ALA A 60 -10.56 2.71 1.60
CA ALA A 60 -10.38 3.22 2.95
C ALA A 60 -10.39 2.09 3.99
N ASP A 61 -11.21 1.05 3.82
CA ASP A 61 -11.20 -0.14 4.69
C ASP A 61 -9.84 -0.85 4.66
N ILE A 62 -9.22 -1.00 3.48
CA ILE A 62 -7.86 -1.58 3.35
C ILE A 62 -6.84 -0.72 4.11
N ILE A 63 -6.94 0.61 3.99
CA ILE A 63 -6.06 1.54 4.70
C ILE A 63 -6.28 1.43 6.22
N LEU A 64 -7.53 1.32 6.67
CA LEU A 64 -7.87 1.17 8.07
C LEU A 64 -7.29 -0.13 8.63
N ASP A 65 -7.44 -1.26 7.93
CA ASP A 65 -6.85 -2.56 8.30
C ASP A 65 -5.31 -2.48 8.44
N ILE A 66 -4.64 -1.74 7.54
CA ILE A 66 -3.19 -1.51 7.62
C ILE A 66 -2.85 -0.74 8.91
N LEU A 67 -3.60 0.34 9.18
CA LEU A 67 -3.40 1.16 10.38
C LEU A 67 -3.67 0.37 11.66
N GLU A 68 -4.71 -0.45 11.69
CA GLU A 68 -5.05 -1.32 12.82
C GLU A 68 -3.96 -2.36 13.11
N LYS A 69 -3.40 -2.99 12.08
CA LYS A 69 -2.26 -3.92 12.23
C LYS A 69 -1.03 -3.23 12.80
N ILE A 70 -0.71 -2.03 12.32
CA ILE A 70 0.46 -1.26 12.79
C ILE A 70 0.27 -0.80 14.23
N THR A 71 -0.93 -0.34 14.58
CA THR A 71 -1.23 0.15 15.94
C THR A 71 -1.35 -1.00 16.94
N SER A 72 -1.96 -2.12 16.55
CA SER A 72 -2.02 -3.34 17.37
C SER A 72 -0.63 -3.91 17.64
N ASN A 73 0.27 -3.92 16.64
CA ASN A 73 1.66 -4.36 16.82
C ASN A 73 2.49 -3.43 17.73
N LYS A 74 2.06 -2.18 17.93
CA LYS A 74 2.71 -1.24 18.87
C LYS A 74 2.23 -1.39 20.32
N ALA A 75 1.15 -2.14 20.56
CA ALA A 75 0.71 -2.50 21.91
C ALA A 75 1.28 -3.90 22.26
N ILE A 76 2.14 -4.16 23.25
CA ILE A 76 2.79 -3.45 24.38
C ILE A 76 3.99 -4.37 24.78
N PRO A 77 4.94 -3.93 25.64
CA PRO A 77 5.15 -4.78 26.81
C PRO A 77 4.84 -3.99 28.08
N HIS A 78 3.75 -4.36 28.75
CA HIS A 78 3.56 -4.06 30.16
C HIS A 78 4.82 -4.56 30.88
N LYS A 79 5.59 -3.63 31.47
CA LYS A 79 6.62 -3.99 32.45
C LYS A 79 5.94 -4.78 33.57
N GLN A 80 6.35 -6.04 33.73
CA GLN A 80 6.18 -6.79 34.98
C GLN A 80 7.06 -6.16 36.07
#